data_AF-A0A2J8N057-F1
#
_entry.id   AF-A0A2J8N057-F1
#
_cell.length_a   1.000
_cell.length_b   1.000
_cell.length_c   1.000
_cell.angle_alpha   90.00
_cell.angle_beta   90.00
_cell.angle_gamma   90.00
#
_symmetry.space_group_name_H-M   'P 1'
#
loop_
_entity.id
_entity.type
_entity.pdbx_description
1 polymer ?
#
loop_
_entity_poly.entity_id
_entity_poly.type
_entity_poly.pdbx_seq_one_letter_code
_entity_poly.pdbx_strand_id
1 'polypeptide(L)'
;AAGVSLLEPPLQLYWTWLLQWIPLWMAPNSITLLGLAVNVVTTLVLISYCPTATEEAPYWTYLLCALGLFIYQSLDAIDGKQARRTNSCSPLGELFDHGCDSLSTVFMAVGASIAARLGTHPDWFFFCSFIGMFVFYCAHWQTYVSGVLRFGKVDVTEIQIALVIVFVLSAFGGATMWDYTFS
;
A
#
# COMPACT_ATOMS: atom_id res chain seq x y z
N ALA A 1 19.87 9.31 -9.83
CA ALA A 1 18.82 8.46 -10.42
C ALA A 1 17.87 9.35 -11.20
N ALA A 2 17.40 8.92 -12.38
CA ALA A 2 16.48 9.70 -13.21
C ALA A 2 15.04 9.29 -12.89
N GLY A 3 14.27 10.22 -12.32
CA GLY A 3 12.90 10.02 -11.86
C GLY A 3 12.80 10.28 -10.36
N VAL A 4 12.30 11.46 -9.98
CA VAL A 4 11.76 11.69 -8.64
C VAL A 4 10.27 11.39 -8.75
N SER A 5 9.72 10.59 -7.83
CA SER A 5 8.28 10.34 -7.78
C SER A 5 7.51 11.67 -7.72
N LEU A 6 6.34 11.75 -8.34
CA LEU A 6 5.58 12.99 -8.47
C LEU A 6 5.08 13.50 -7.11
N LEU A 7 4.64 12.59 -6.24
CA LEU A 7 4.10 12.92 -4.92
C LEU A 7 5.15 12.90 -3.82
N GLU A 8 6.33 12.38 -4.09
CA GLU A 8 7.37 12.25 -3.10
C GLU A 8 7.85 13.62 -2.54
N PRO A 9 8.19 14.66 -3.34
CA PRO A 9 8.67 15.93 -2.80
C PRO A 9 7.74 16.59 -1.76
N PRO A 10 6.42 16.72 -1.97
CA PRO A 10 5.54 17.26 -0.94
C PRO A 10 5.39 16.33 0.27
N LEU A 11 5.32 15.01 0.06
CA LEU A 11 5.21 14.04 1.14
C LEU A 11 6.48 13.97 2.01
N GLN A 12 7.64 14.26 1.44
CA GLN A 12 8.91 14.33 2.18
C GLN A 12 8.86 15.39 3.30
N LEU A 13 8.16 16.52 3.10
CA LEU A 13 7.94 17.52 4.16
C LEU A 13 7.10 16.95 5.31
N TYR A 14 6.01 16.27 4.95
CA TYR A 14 5.13 15.61 5.90
C TYR A 14 5.85 14.50 6.68
N TRP A 15 6.56 13.59 6.01
CA TRP A 15 7.30 12.50 6.64
C TRP A 15 8.44 13.01 7.55
N THR A 16 9.11 14.09 7.15
CA THR A 16 10.17 14.68 7.97
C THR A 16 9.62 15.37 9.22
N TRP A 17 8.44 15.99 9.11
CA TRP A 17 7.69 16.46 10.28
C TRP A 17 7.24 15.29 11.17
N LEU A 18 6.68 14.23 10.59
CA LEU A 18 6.19 13.05 11.30
C LEU A 18 7.32 12.36 12.09
N LEU A 19 8.51 12.23 11.49
CA LEU A 19 9.70 11.65 12.11
C LEU A 19 10.09 12.35 13.43
N GLN A 20 9.82 13.64 13.58
CA GLN A 20 10.14 14.39 14.81
C GLN A 20 9.37 13.86 16.03
N TRP A 21 8.19 13.30 15.80
CA TRP A 21 7.33 12.72 16.83
C TRP A 21 7.73 11.29 17.20
N ILE A 22 8.53 10.62 16.38
CA ILE A 22 9.03 9.27 16.68
C ILE A 22 10.16 9.36 17.71
N PRO A 23 10.04 8.66 18.85
CA PRO A 23 11.07 8.68 19.87
C PRO A 23 12.30 7.88 19.44
N LEU A 24 13.48 8.29 19.91
CA LEU A 24 14.77 7.68 19.51
C LEU A 24 14.95 6.23 19.98
N TRP A 25 14.20 5.78 20.99
CA TRP A 25 14.24 4.40 21.46
C TRP A 25 13.44 3.44 20.57
N MET A 26 12.57 3.96 19.72
CA MET A 26 11.75 3.14 18.83
C MET A 26 12.61 2.69 17.64
N ALA A 27 12.77 1.37 17.51
CA ALA A 27 13.51 0.77 16.42
C ALA A 27 12.77 0.94 15.08
N PRO A 28 13.49 1.14 13.96
CA PRO A 28 12.89 1.25 12.63
C PRO A 28 11.93 0.11 12.29
N ASN A 29 12.38 -1.13 12.46
CA ASN A 29 11.57 -2.33 12.17
C ASN A 29 10.27 -2.40 13.00
N SER A 30 10.24 -1.78 14.18
CA SER A 30 9.01 -1.70 14.98
C SER A 30 7.99 -0.72 14.37
N ILE A 31 8.47 0.33 13.72
CA ILE A 31 7.63 1.29 12.97
C ILE A 31 7.02 0.59 11.76
N THR A 32 7.82 -0.12 10.98
CA THR A 32 7.38 -0.93 9.83
C THR A 32 6.33 -1.96 10.27
N LEU A 33 6.61 -2.71 11.33
CA LEU A 33 5.70 -3.74 11.83
C LEU A 33 4.38 -3.14 12.35
N LEU A 34 4.42 -1.98 13.00
CA LEU A 34 3.22 -1.28 13.44
C LEU A 34 2.36 -0.84 12.25
N GLY A 35 2.98 -0.26 11.22
CA GLY A 35 2.31 0.09 9.98
C GLY A 35 1.64 -1.13 9.36
N LEU A 36 2.40 -2.22 9.20
CA LEU A 36 1.90 -3.47 8.64
C LEU A 36 0.71 -4.02 9.44
N ALA A 37 0.82 -4.04 10.77
CA ALA A 37 -0.27 -4.52 11.64
C ALA A 37 -1.54 -3.69 11.46
N VAL A 38 -1.42 -2.35 11.37
CA VAL A 38 -2.55 -1.47 11.09
C VAL A 38 -3.19 -1.83 9.74
N ASN A 39 -2.41 -1.90 8.66
CA ASN A 39 -2.95 -2.21 7.33
C ASN A 39 -3.64 -3.58 7.27
N VAL A 40 -3.02 -4.60 7.88
CA VAL A 40 -3.56 -5.96 7.95
C VAL A 40 -4.88 -5.96 8.71
N VAL A 41 -4.93 -5.35 9.89
CA VAL A 41 -6.16 -5.32 10.71
C VAL A 41 -7.28 -4.59 9.99
N THR A 42 -7.02 -3.41 9.42
CA THR A 42 -8.06 -2.66 8.70
C THR A 42 -8.58 -3.42 7.49
N THR A 43 -7.69 -4.08 6.75
CA THR A 43 -8.07 -4.88 5.58
C THR A 43 -8.84 -6.14 5.98
N LEU A 44 -8.45 -6.84 7.06
CA LEU A 44 -9.17 -8.01 7.56
C LEU A 44 -10.59 -7.65 8.02
N VAL A 45 -10.77 -6.47 8.63
CA VAL A 45 -12.12 -5.95 8.95
C VAL A 45 -12.94 -5.84 7.67
N LEU A 46 -12.41 -5.24 6.60
CA LEU A 46 -13.09 -5.13 5.32
C LEU A 46 -13.42 -6.52 4.72
N ILE A 47 -12.46 -7.45 4.71
CA ILE A 47 -12.63 -8.82 4.22
C ILE A 47 -13.75 -9.55 5.00
N SER A 48 -13.85 -9.33 6.31
CA SER A 48 -14.87 -9.98 7.14
C SER A 48 -16.31 -9.62 6.75
N TYR A 49 -16.51 -8.43 6.16
CA TYR A 49 -17.81 -8.01 5.62
C TYR A 49 -18.04 -8.45 4.16
N CYS A 50 -16.96 -8.67 3.40
CA CYS A 50 -17.02 -9.01 1.97
C CYS A 50 -16.13 -10.22 1.63
N PRO A 51 -16.44 -11.43 2.16
CA PRO A 51 -15.59 -12.60 1.98
C PRO A 51 -15.51 -13.07 0.52
N THR A 52 -16.53 -12.77 -0.31
CA THR A 52 -16.55 -13.14 -1.73
C THR A 52 -16.25 -11.96 -2.66
N ALA A 53 -15.97 -10.77 -2.11
CA ALA A 53 -15.80 -9.53 -2.87
C ALA A 53 -16.98 -9.19 -3.80
N THR A 54 -18.18 -9.72 -3.50
CA THR A 54 -19.44 -9.40 -4.22
C THR A 54 -20.37 -8.54 -3.37
N GLU A 55 -20.22 -8.64 -2.05
CA GLU A 55 -21.00 -7.93 -1.04
C GLU A 55 -20.59 -6.46 -0.98
N GLU A 56 -21.49 -5.62 -0.47
CA GLU A 56 -21.20 -4.22 -0.19
C GLU A 56 -20.85 -4.07 1.30
N ALA A 57 -19.65 -3.55 1.58
CA ALA A 57 -19.23 -3.31 2.96
C ALA A 57 -19.84 -2.00 3.48
N PRO A 58 -20.00 -1.85 4.81
CA PRO A 58 -20.36 -0.57 5.40
C PRO A 58 -19.34 0.53 5.04
N TYR A 59 -19.79 1.75 4.72
CA TYR A 59 -18.91 2.85 4.28
C TYR A 59 -17.68 3.09 5.19
N TRP A 60 -17.83 2.91 6.50
CA TRP A 60 -16.78 3.15 7.47
C TRP A 60 -15.63 2.14 7.35
N THR A 61 -15.84 0.93 6.81
CA THR A 61 -14.77 -0.05 6.62
C THR A 61 -13.83 0.39 5.50
N TYR A 62 -14.37 0.98 4.42
CA TYR A 62 -13.56 1.58 3.36
C TYR A 62 -12.76 2.78 3.88
N LEU A 63 -13.37 3.67 4.68
CA LEU A 63 -12.63 4.76 5.32
C LEU A 63 -11.55 4.25 6.28
N LEU A 64 -11.83 3.16 7.00
CA LEU A 64 -10.86 2.52 7.89
C LEU A 64 -9.67 1.95 7.09
N CYS A 65 -9.91 1.32 5.93
CA CYS A 65 -8.84 0.89 5.02
C CYS A 65 -8.06 2.07 4.42
N ALA A 66 -8.74 3.14 4.01
CA ALA A 66 -8.08 4.35 3.50
C ALA A 66 -7.13 4.94 4.55
N LEU A 67 -7.60 5.07 5.80
CA LEU A 67 -6.79 5.57 6.91
C LEU A 67 -5.65 4.60 7.25
N GLY A 68 -5.94 3.29 7.34
CA GLY A 68 -4.95 2.27 7.66
C GLY A 68 -3.81 2.21 6.64
N LEU A 69 -4.15 2.29 5.35
CA LEU A 69 -3.18 2.34 4.26
C LEU A 69 -2.34 3.63 4.28
N PHE A 70 -2.98 4.78 4.53
CA PHE A 70 -2.24 6.04 4.65
C PHE A 70 -1.28 6.04 5.85
N ILE A 71 -1.70 5.44 6.98
CA ILE A 71 -0.83 5.24 8.15
C ILE A 71 0.33 4.30 7.78
N TYR A 72 0.06 3.17 7.14
CA TYR A 72 1.09 2.24 6.65
C TYR A 72 2.15 2.97 5.83
N GLN A 73 1.73 3.65 4.76
CA GLN A 73 2.62 4.43 3.89
C GLN A 73 3.44 5.47 4.67
N SER A 74 2.79 6.15 5.63
CA SER A 74 3.46 7.17 6.42
C SER A 74 4.54 6.60 7.33
N LEU A 75 4.29 5.43 7.93
CA LEU A 75 5.21 4.75 8.83
C LEU A 75 6.36 4.06 8.08
N ASP A 76 6.04 3.45 6.94
CA ASP A 76 6.99 2.88 5.99
C ASP A 76 7.99 3.95 5.50
N ALA A 77 7.51 5.09 5.00
CA ALA A 77 8.39 6.15 4.49
C ALA A 77 9.32 6.80 5.55
N ILE A 78 9.00 6.67 6.85
CA ILE A 78 9.82 7.22 7.94
C ILE A 78 10.75 6.19 8.58
N ASP A 79 10.60 4.89 8.33
CA ASP A 79 11.40 3.87 9.01
C ASP A 79 12.89 3.94 8.61
N GLY A 80 13.19 4.13 7.33
CA GLY A 80 14.54 4.28 6.80
C GLY A 80 15.13 5.63 7.19
N LYS A 81 14.28 6.66 7.33
CA LYS A 81 14.71 7.95 7.90
C LYS A 81 15.08 7.79 9.38
N GLN A 82 14.31 7.01 10.14
CA GLN A 82 14.61 6.68 11.52
C GLN A 82 15.90 5.87 11.60
N ALA A 83 16.09 4.86 10.75
CA ALA A 83 17.30 4.04 10.72
C ALA A 83 18.57 4.89 10.50
N ARG A 84 18.50 5.89 9.62
CA ARG A 84 19.57 6.87 9.43
C ARG A 84 19.76 7.77 10.65
N ARG A 85 18.67 8.24 11.27
CA ARG A 85 18.69 9.08 12.48
C ARG A 85 19.29 8.37 13.69
N THR A 86 19.05 7.07 13.84
CA THR A 86 19.53 6.24 14.95
C THR A 86 20.84 5.50 14.65
N ASN A 87 21.44 5.72 13.47
CA ASN A 87 22.62 4.98 12.98
C ASN A 87 22.45 3.45 13.05
N SER A 88 21.26 2.96 12.71
CA SER A 88 20.89 1.54 12.78
C SER A 88 20.52 0.95 11.40
N CYS A 89 21.01 1.55 10.31
CA CYS A 89 20.88 1.00 8.96
C CYS A 89 21.58 -0.38 8.87
N SER A 90 20.89 -1.38 8.34
CA SER A 90 21.45 -2.72 8.14
C SER A 90 20.78 -3.43 6.96
N PRO A 91 21.50 -4.33 6.25
CA PRO A 91 20.92 -5.12 5.16
C PRO A 91 19.74 -6.00 5.61
N LEU A 92 19.76 -6.47 6.87
CA LEU A 92 18.66 -7.24 7.44
C LEU A 92 17.41 -6.38 7.69
N GLY A 93 17.61 -5.12 8.10
CA GLY A 93 16.52 -4.15 8.23
C GLY A 93 15.86 -3.85 6.89
N GLU A 94 16.65 -3.61 5.85
CA GLU A 94 16.15 -3.41 4.48
C GLU A 94 15.40 -4.64 3.94
N LEU A 95 15.90 -5.86 4.21
CA LEU A 95 15.19 -7.09 3.83
C LEU A 95 13.86 -7.25 4.58
N PHE A 96 13.83 -6.88 5.87
CA PHE A 96 12.62 -6.94 6.68
C PHE A 96 11.55 -5.97 6.18
N ASP A 97 11.97 -4.75 5.85
CA ASP A 97 11.13 -3.70 5.28
C ASP A 97 10.46 -4.15 3.96
N HIS A 98 11.28 -4.61 3.00
CA HIS A 98 10.76 -5.16 1.74
C HIS A 98 9.85 -6.38 1.91
N GLY A 99 10.10 -7.20 2.94
CA GLY A 99 9.22 -8.30 3.30
C GLY A 99 7.84 -7.81 3.78
N CYS A 100 7.82 -6.75 4.59
CA CYS A 100 6.59 -6.12 5.06
C CYS A 100 5.82 -5.46 3.91
N ASP A 101 6.51 -4.77 3.01
CA ASP A 101 5.94 -4.20 1.78
C ASP A 101 5.26 -5.24 0.90
N SER A 102 5.93 -6.37 0.71
CA SER A 102 5.39 -7.48 -0.08
C SER A 102 4.10 -8.01 0.55
N LEU A 103 4.07 -8.18 1.87
CA LEU A 103 2.86 -8.65 2.57
C LEU A 103 1.74 -7.60 2.52
N SER A 104 2.06 -6.34 2.81
CA SER A 104 1.13 -5.21 2.74
C SER A 104 0.48 -5.09 1.37
N THR A 105 1.26 -5.30 0.31
CA THR A 105 0.78 -5.27 -1.09
C THR A 105 -0.28 -6.34 -1.38
N VAL A 106 -0.16 -7.53 -0.80
CA VAL A 106 -1.19 -8.58 -0.93
C VAL A 106 -2.51 -8.11 -0.32
N PHE A 107 -2.48 -7.56 0.89
CA PHE A 107 -3.69 -7.04 1.55
C PHE A 107 -4.29 -5.86 0.80
N MET A 108 -3.45 -4.94 0.30
CA MET A 108 -3.91 -3.82 -0.55
C MET A 108 -4.63 -4.30 -1.81
N ALA A 109 -4.09 -5.31 -2.50
CA ALA A 109 -4.69 -5.88 -3.70
C ALA A 109 -6.06 -6.53 -3.40
N VAL A 110 -6.17 -7.26 -2.30
CA VAL A 110 -7.45 -7.84 -1.85
C VAL A 110 -8.46 -6.73 -1.51
N GLY A 111 -8.05 -5.72 -0.73
CA GLY A 111 -8.91 -4.60 -0.37
C GLY A 111 -9.40 -3.82 -1.59
N ALA A 112 -8.52 -3.55 -2.56
CA ALA A 112 -8.86 -2.91 -3.82
C ALA A 112 -9.87 -3.74 -4.62
N SER A 113 -9.71 -5.07 -4.63
CA SER A 113 -10.60 -5.98 -5.34
C SER A 113 -12.00 -6.01 -4.74
N ILE A 114 -12.10 -5.92 -3.40
CA ILE A 114 -13.38 -5.76 -2.68
C ILE A 114 -13.99 -4.39 -2.98
N ALA A 115 -13.20 -3.31 -2.91
CA ALA A 115 -13.68 -1.94 -3.14
C ALA A 115 -14.22 -1.73 -4.56
N ALA A 116 -13.62 -2.39 -5.55
CA ALA A 116 -14.05 -2.38 -6.96
C ALA A 116 -15.00 -3.52 -7.32
N ARG A 117 -15.48 -4.31 -6.35
CA ARG A 117 -16.38 -5.47 -6.53
C ARG A 117 -15.93 -6.45 -7.61
N LEU A 118 -14.63 -6.64 -7.80
CA LEU A 118 -14.11 -7.50 -8.88
C LEU A 118 -14.58 -8.96 -8.77
N GLY A 119 -15.11 -9.39 -7.60
CA GLY A 119 -15.75 -10.69 -7.44
C GLY A 119 -16.99 -10.90 -8.32
N THR A 120 -17.65 -9.83 -8.80
CA THR A 120 -18.79 -9.92 -9.74
C THR A 120 -18.34 -10.30 -11.15
N HIS A 121 -17.06 -10.11 -11.48
CA HIS A 121 -16.46 -10.37 -12.78
C HIS A 121 -15.17 -11.19 -12.63
N PRO A 122 -15.26 -12.51 -12.41
CA PRO A 122 -14.11 -13.37 -12.11
C PRO A 122 -13.01 -13.34 -13.18
N ASP A 123 -13.37 -13.14 -14.46
CA ASP A 123 -12.39 -13.00 -15.56
C ASP A 123 -11.55 -11.72 -15.42
N TRP A 124 -12.18 -10.60 -15.04
CA TRP A 124 -11.49 -9.34 -14.77
C TRP A 124 -10.63 -9.40 -13.52
N PHE A 125 -11.15 -10.03 -12.45
CA PHE A 125 -10.38 -10.28 -11.24
C PHE A 125 -9.10 -11.10 -11.53
N PHE A 126 -9.22 -12.17 -12.32
CA PHE A 126 -8.08 -12.97 -12.75
C PHE A 126 -7.07 -12.15 -13.57
N PHE A 127 -7.54 -11.38 -14.55
CA PHE A 127 -6.68 -10.59 -15.42
C PHE A 127 -5.92 -9.50 -14.66
N CYS A 128 -6.59 -8.74 -13.79
CA CYS A 128 -5.96 -7.73 -12.95
C CYS A 128 -4.92 -8.35 -12.00
N SER A 129 -5.26 -9.48 -11.37
CA SER A 129 -4.34 -10.20 -10.47
C SER A 129 -3.10 -10.71 -11.21
N PHE A 130 -3.29 -11.26 -12.41
CA PHE A 130 -2.19 -11.75 -13.25
C PHE A 130 -1.26 -10.62 -13.68
N ILE A 131 -1.79 -9.48 -14.14
CA ILE A 131 -0.99 -8.32 -14.52
C ILE A 131 -0.21 -7.79 -13.31
N GLY A 132 -0.85 -7.66 -12.15
CA GLY A 132 -0.19 -7.20 -10.91
C GLY A 132 1.00 -8.09 -10.54
N MET A 133 0.79 -9.40 -10.52
CA MET A 133 1.86 -10.40 -10.29
C MET A 133 2.97 -10.31 -11.34
N PHE A 134 2.62 -10.17 -12.62
CA PHE A 134 3.60 -10.09 -13.70
C PHE A 134 4.47 -8.83 -13.60
N VAL A 135 3.88 -7.67 -13.35
CA VAL A 135 4.62 -6.41 -13.16
C VAL A 135 5.54 -6.49 -11.94
N PHE A 136 5.04 -7.03 -10.82
CA PHE A 136 5.84 -7.24 -9.62
C PHE A 136 7.04 -8.16 -9.86
N TYR A 137 6.82 -9.29 -10.56
CA TYR A 137 7.89 -10.19 -10.96
C TYR A 137 8.91 -9.50 -11.87
N CYS A 138 8.47 -8.74 -12.88
CA CYS A 138 9.37 -8.02 -13.77
C CYS A 138 10.24 -7.00 -13.03
N ALA A 139 9.70 -6.29 -12.04
CA ALA A 139 10.46 -5.36 -11.21
C ALA A 139 11.55 -6.07 -10.40
N HIS A 140 11.23 -7.22 -9.81
CA HIS A 140 12.20 -8.05 -9.07
C HIS A 140 13.26 -8.66 -9.98
N TRP A 141 12.84 -9.19 -11.13
CA TRP A 141 13.75 -9.74 -12.14
C TRP A 141 14.72 -8.67 -12.66
N GLN A 142 14.22 -7.47 -12.96
CA GLN A 142 15.06 -6.36 -13.37
C GLN A 142 16.09 -6.02 -12.29
N THR A 143 15.68 -5.98 -11.02
CA THR A 143 16.57 -5.70 -9.90
C THR A 143 17.62 -6.79 -9.74
N TYR A 144 17.23 -8.06 -9.89
CA TYR A 144 18.13 -9.21 -9.85
C TYR A 144 19.22 -9.13 -10.94
N VAL A 145 18.84 -8.81 -12.18
CA VAL A 145 19.79 -8.78 -13.31
C VAL A 145 20.64 -7.51 -13.33
N SER A 146 20.08 -6.36 -12.95
CA SER A 146 20.77 -5.07 -13.08
C SER A 146 21.46 -4.59 -11.80
N GLY A 147 21.14 -5.18 -10.65
CA GLY A 147 21.61 -4.73 -9.34
C GLY A 147 21.08 -3.36 -8.92
N VAL A 148 20.16 -2.75 -9.70
CA VAL A 148 19.62 -1.41 -9.45
C VAL A 148 18.12 -1.42 -9.68
N LEU A 149 17.35 -1.06 -8.65
CA LEU A 149 15.93 -0.79 -8.79
C LEU A 149 15.76 0.56 -9.48
N ARG A 150 15.13 0.58 -10.67
CA ARG A 150 14.87 1.82 -11.41
C ARG A 150 13.45 2.29 -11.11
N PHE A 151 13.35 3.42 -10.41
CA PHE A 151 12.08 4.04 -10.09
C PHE A 151 11.51 4.80 -11.30
N GLY A 152 10.21 4.64 -11.52
CA GLY A 152 9.46 5.36 -12.54
C GLY A 152 8.97 6.72 -12.06
N LYS A 153 8.24 7.45 -12.91
CA LYS A 153 7.51 8.67 -12.48
C LYS A 153 6.27 8.34 -11.62
N VAL A 154 5.73 7.14 -11.80
CA VAL A 154 4.68 6.55 -10.96
C VAL A 154 5.35 5.42 -10.21
N ASP A 155 5.35 5.52 -8.89
CA ASP A 155 6.00 4.60 -7.98
C ASP A 155 5.00 4.07 -6.94
N VAL A 156 5.50 3.29 -5.99
CA VAL A 156 4.70 2.70 -4.90
C VAL A 156 3.87 3.76 -4.17
N THR A 157 4.44 4.96 -3.96
CA THR A 157 3.77 6.08 -3.29
C THR A 157 2.51 6.53 -4.03
N GLU A 158 2.58 6.73 -5.35
CA GLU A 158 1.43 7.11 -6.16
C GLU A 158 0.36 6.03 -6.18
N ILE A 159 0.76 4.76 -6.27
CA ILE A 159 -0.17 3.62 -6.29
C ILE A 159 -0.93 3.55 -4.96
N GLN A 160 -0.22 3.68 -3.83
CA GLN A 160 -0.84 3.67 -2.50
C GLN A 160 -1.78 4.88 -2.31
N ILE A 161 -1.40 6.08 -2.74
CA ILE A 161 -2.29 7.26 -2.67
C ILE A 161 -3.51 7.09 -3.57
N ALA A 162 -3.34 6.55 -4.78
CA ALA A 162 -4.46 6.24 -5.67
C ALA A 162 -5.43 5.24 -5.02
N LEU A 163 -4.92 4.21 -4.34
CA LEU A 163 -5.74 3.25 -3.59
C LEU A 163 -6.46 3.89 -2.40
N VAL A 164 -5.82 4.79 -1.65
CA VAL A 164 -6.48 5.59 -0.62
C VAL A 164 -7.66 6.37 -1.21
N ILE A 165 -7.46 7.00 -2.38
CA ILE A 165 -8.53 7.71 -3.09
C ILE A 165 -9.66 6.75 -3.49
N VAL A 166 -9.35 5.57 -4.03
CA VAL A 166 -10.35 4.54 -4.38
C VAL A 166 -11.18 4.16 -3.16
N PHE A 167 -10.55 3.88 -2.01
CA PHE A 167 -11.28 3.56 -0.78
C PHE A 167 -12.17 4.71 -0.30
N VAL A 168 -11.68 5.95 -0.35
CA VAL A 168 -12.49 7.14 0.00
C VAL A 168 -13.68 7.28 -0.94
N LEU A 169 -13.47 7.11 -2.25
CA LEU A 169 -14.53 7.15 -3.24
C LEU A 169 -15.57 6.05 -3.00
N SER A 170 -15.13 4.79 -2.79
CA SER A 170 -16.04 3.67 -2.47
C SER A 170 -16.83 3.91 -1.18
N ALA A 171 -16.27 4.63 -0.20
CA ALA A 171 -17.01 4.97 1.03
C ALA A 171 -18.19 5.92 0.76
N PHE A 172 -18.04 6.89 -0.15
CA PHE A 172 -19.07 7.89 -0.42
C PHE A 172 -19.99 7.53 -1.59
N GLY A 173 -19.46 6.88 -2.61
CA GLY A 173 -20.18 6.45 -3.81
C GLY A 173 -20.80 5.06 -3.71
N GLY A 174 -20.47 4.30 -2.66
CA GLY A 174 -20.82 2.89 -2.56
C GLY A 174 -19.97 2.03 -3.50
N ALA A 175 -20.03 0.71 -3.32
CA ALA A 175 -19.22 -0.20 -4.13
C ALA A 175 -19.74 -0.31 -5.58
N THR A 176 -21.01 0.02 -5.80
CA THR A 176 -21.69 0.00 -7.11
C THR A 176 -21.26 1.12 -8.05
N MET A 177 -20.55 2.14 -7.56
CA MET A 177 -20.04 3.23 -8.41
C MET A 177 -19.04 2.73 -9.47
N TRP A 178 -18.45 1.56 -9.24
CA TRP A 178 -17.47 0.92 -10.11
C TRP A 178 -18.12 -0.08 -11.08
N ASP A 179 -19.43 -0.34 -10.98
CA ASP A 179 -20.14 -1.23 -11.88
C ASP A 179 -20.34 -0.54 -13.25
N TYR A 180 -19.85 -1.16 -14.32
CA TYR A 180 -20.11 -0.69 -15.68
C TYR A 180 -21.41 -1.31 -16.20
N THR A 181 -22.49 -0.54 -16.29
CA THR A 181 -23.64 -0.91 -17.13
C THR A 181 -23.29 -0.69 -18.60
N PHE A 182 -22.98 -1.76 -19.32
CA PHE A 182 -23.08 -1.74 -20.78
C PHE A 182 -24.55 -1.52 -21.14
N SER A 183 -24.86 -0.35 -21.70
CA SER A 183 -26.13 -0.08 -22.39
C SER A 183 -26.04 -0.48 -23.86
#